data_AF-A0A1A6H0E5-F1
#
_entry.id   AF-A0A1A6H0E5-F1
#
_cell.length_a   1.000
_cell.length_b   1.000
_cell.length_c   1.000
_cell.angle_alpha   90.00
_cell.angle_beta   90.00
_cell.angle_gamma   90.00
#
_symmetry.space_group_name_H-M   'P 1'
#
loop_
_entity.id
_entity.type
_entity.pdbx_description
1 polymer ?
#
loop_
_entity_poly.entity_id
_entity_poly.type
_entity_poly.pdbx_seq_one_letter_code
_entity_poly.pdbx_strand_id
1 'polypeptide(L)'
;IIRVGDNKKIHQIELIPSDQLVAVISGRNRHVRLFPMSALDGRETDFYKLAETKGCQTITAGKVRHGALSCLCVAMKRQVLCYELFQSKTRHRKFKEIQVPCNVQWMAIFKGDELVVPETSDNSRKQMVRNINNKRRYSFRVPEEERMQQR
;
A
#
# COMPACT_ATOMS: atom_id res chain seq x y z
N ILE A 1 -23.06 7.82 12.82
CA ILE A 1 -21.82 7.97 11.99
C ILE A 1 -20.73 8.49 12.92
N ILE A 2 -19.65 7.75 13.10
CA ILE A 2 -18.52 8.15 13.96
C ILE A 2 -17.46 8.82 13.09
N ARG A 3 -16.95 9.97 13.52
CA ARG A 3 -15.92 10.73 12.80
C ARG A 3 -14.57 10.50 13.46
N VAL A 4 -13.61 9.96 12.72
CA VAL A 4 -12.27 9.64 13.22
C VAL A 4 -11.23 10.37 12.39
N GLY A 5 -10.39 11.17 13.07
CA GLY A 5 -9.34 11.95 12.45
C GLY A 5 -9.82 13.22 11.71
N ASP A 6 -8.90 13.81 10.96
CA ASP A 6 -9.13 15.07 10.24
C ASP A 6 -10.05 14.86 9.04
N ASN A 7 -10.82 15.89 8.64
CA ASN A 7 -11.64 15.90 7.42
C ASN A 7 -10.78 16.10 6.15
N LYS A 8 -9.73 15.29 6.03
CA LYS A 8 -8.79 15.27 4.92
C LYS A 8 -9.17 14.16 3.95
N LYS A 9 -8.96 14.40 2.65
CA LYS A 9 -9.14 13.37 1.61
C LYS A 9 -8.33 12.13 1.95
N ILE A 10 -9.01 11.00 2.06
CA ILE A 10 -8.42 9.67 2.24
C ILE A 10 -8.11 9.10 0.86
N HIS A 11 -6.89 8.60 0.68
CA HIS A 11 -6.43 7.99 -0.56
C HIS A 11 -6.47 6.46 -0.48
N GLN A 12 -6.10 5.92 0.68
CA GLN A 12 -6.09 4.49 0.94
C GLN A 12 -6.26 4.22 2.43
N ILE A 13 -6.91 3.10 2.76
CA ILE A 13 -7.11 2.57 4.10
C ILE A 13 -6.64 1.12 4.09
N GLU A 14 -5.85 0.73 5.08
CA GLU A 14 -5.38 -0.62 5.30
C GLU A 14 -5.70 -1.02 6.75
N LEU A 15 -6.39 -2.15 6.93
CA LEU A 15 -6.74 -2.68 8.25
C LEU A 15 -5.63 -3.60 8.75
N ILE A 16 -5.29 -3.47 10.03
CA ILE A 16 -4.24 -4.26 10.69
C ILE A 16 -4.81 -4.87 11.98
N PRO A 17 -5.61 -5.95 11.87
CA PRO A 17 -6.34 -6.50 13.02
C PRO A 17 -5.43 -7.07 14.11
N SER A 18 -4.25 -7.58 13.74
CA SER A 18 -3.29 -8.18 14.67
C SER A 18 -2.82 -7.22 15.76
N ASP A 19 -2.67 -5.93 15.43
CA ASP A 19 -2.25 -4.89 16.37
C ASP A 19 -3.34 -3.90 16.71
N GLN A 20 -4.58 -4.16 16.29
CA GLN A 20 -5.72 -3.27 16.49
C GLN A 20 -5.42 -1.87 15.93
N LEU A 21 -4.84 -1.80 14.73
CA LEU A 21 -4.48 -0.56 14.05
C LEU A 21 -5.15 -0.44 12.67
N VAL A 22 -5.30 0.78 12.22
CA VAL A 22 -5.71 1.14 10.86
C VAL A 22 -4.70 2.13 10.30
N ALA A 23 -4.06 1.77 9.20
CA ALA A 23 -3.17 2.65 8.48
C ALA A 23 -3.92 3.39 7.39
N VAL A 24 -3.74 4.71 7.31
CA VAL A 24 -4.48 5.58 6.39
C VAL A 24 -3.52 6.52 5.69
N ILE A 25 -3.61 6.58 4.36
CA ILE A 25 -2.98 7.65 3.57
C ILE A 25 -3.97 8.81 3.47
N SER A 26 -3.65 9.96 4.06
CA SER A 26 -4.57 11.11 4.06
C SER A 26 -3.92 12.48 3.88
N GLY A 27 -4.70 13.40 3.30
CA GLY A 27 -4.33 14.79 3.03
C GLY A 27 -3.58 15.01 1.71
N ARG A 28 -3.34 16.28 1.36
CA ARG A 28 -2.66 16.66 0.09
C ARG A 28 -1.23 16.10 -0.01
N ASN A 29 -0.53 16.10 1.12
CA ASN A 29 0.84 15.59 1.21
C ASN A 29 0.92 14.06 1.28
N ARG A 30 -0.22 13.34 1.26
CA ARG A 30 -0.30 11.87 1.35
C ARG A 30 0.63 11.33 2.43
N HIS A 31 0.35 11.66 3.69
CA HIS A 31 1.07 11.08 4.83
C HIS A 31 0.34 9.85 5.32
N VAL A 32 1.12 8.86 5.76
CA VAL A 32 0.57 7.70 6.48
C VAL A 32 0.32 8.09 7.93
N ARG A 33 -0.88 7.78 8.40
CA ARG A 33 -1.32 7.91 9.79
C ARG A 33 -1.79 6.55 10.28
N LEU A 34 -1.39 6.18 11.49
CA LEU A 34 -1.86 4.99 12.18
C LEU A 34 -2.88 5.40 13.23
N PHE A 35 -4.09 4.88 13.10
CA PHE A 35 -5.16 5.05 14.06
C PHE A 35 -5.33 3.74 14.82
N PRO A 36 -5.49 3.76 16.16
CA PRO A 36 -5.95 2.57 16.85
C PRO A 36 -7.39 2.27 16.44
N MET A 37 -7.74 0.99 16.31
CA MET A 37 -9.11 0.57 15.97
C MET A 37 -10.13 1.06 17.00
N SER A 38 -9.71 1.23 18.26
CA SER A 38 -10.53 1.86 19.30
C SER A 38 -11.03 3.26 18.95
N ALA A 39 -10.34 3.98 18.05
CA ALA A 39 -10.80 5.27 17.54
C ALA A 39 -12.12 5.13 16.76
N LEU A 40 -12.33 3.99 16.09
CA LEU A 40 -13.54 3.68 15.33
C LEU A 40 -14.75 3.41 16.23
N ASP A 41 -14.51 3.04 17.49
CA ASP A 41 -15.56 2.84 18.50
C ASP A 41 -16.04 4.16 19.14
N GLY A 42 -15.58 5.31 18.62
CA GLY A 42 -15.94 6.64 19.12
C GLY A 42 -15.12 7.09 20.33
N ARG A 43 -14.07 6.35 20.70
CA ARG A 43 -13.10 6.81 21.71
C ARG A 43 -12.19 7.86 21.08
N GLU A 44 -12.01 8.98 21.78
CA GLU A 44 -11.00 9.96 21.38
C GLU A 44 -9.61 9.38 21.63
N THR A 45 -8.90 9.08 20.55
CA THR A 45 -7.53 8.57 20.60
C THR A 45 -6.69 9.25 19.53
N ASP A 46 -5.46 9.62 19.90
CA ASP A 46 -4.52 10.21 18.95
C ASP A 46 -4.06 9.22 17.88
N PHE A 47 -3.72 9.77 16.72
CA PHE A 47 -3.08 9.03 15.64
C PHE A 47 -1.57 9.24 15.63
N TYR A 48 -0.86 8.25 15.09
CA TYR A 48 0.60 8.31 14.96
C TYR A 48 0.95 8.62 13.51
N LYS A 49 1.60 9.76 13.28
CA LYS A 49 2.02 10.18 11.95
C LYS A 49 3.41 9.64 11.64
N LEU A 50 3.54 8.91 10.53
CA LEU A 50 4.85 8.52 10.00
C LEU A 50 5.46 9.70 9.25
N ALA A 51 6.34 10.46 9.91
CA ALA A 51 6.86 11.73 9.39
C ALA A 51 7.57 11.58 8.04
N GLU A 52 8.33 10.50 7.86
CA GLU A 52 9.11 10.18 6.66
C GLU A 52 8.23 9.87 5.43
N THR A 53 6.94 9.57 5.63
CA THR A 53 6.05 9.07 4.56
C THR A 53 5.40 10.15 3.69
N LYS A 54 6.03 11.32 3.55
CA LYS A 54 5.49 12.42 2.72
C LYS A 54 5.46 12.05 1.25
N GLY A 55 4.27 12.06 0.65
CA GLY A 55 4.09 11.72 -0.76
C GLY A 55 4.09 10.21 -1.03
N CYS A 56 3.73 9.39 -0.04
CA CYS A 56 3.55 7.97 -0.26
C CYS A 56 2.46 7.70 -1.30
N GLN A 57 2.65 6.63 -2.07
CA GLN A 57 1.75 6.27 -3.16
C GLN A 57 0.74 5.21 -2.72
N THR A 58 1.25 4.16 -2.09
CA THR A 58 0.45 3.04 -1.60
C THR A 58 1.07 2.48 -0.31
N ILE A 59 0.26 1.76 0.46
CA ILE A 59 0.66 1.01 1.65
C ILE A 59 0.16 -0.42 1.55
N THR A 60 0.82 -1.35 2.21
CA THR A 60 0.29 -2.70 2.44
C THR A 60 0.72 -3.16 3.81
N ALA A 61 -0.17 -3.84 4.53
CA ALA A 61 0.13 -4.43 5.82
C ALA A 61 0.08 -5.96 5.70
N GLY A 62 0.89 -6.63 6.51
CA GLY A 62 0.98 -8.08 6.49
C GLY A 62 1.80 -8.58 7.65
N LYS A 63 1.83 -9.90 7.81
CA LYS A 63 2.71 -10.52 8.80
C LYS A 63 4.02 -10.94 8.16
N VAL A 64 5.11 -10.76 8.89
CA VAL A 64 6.47 -11.15 8.54
C VAL A 64 7.08 -11.98 9.67
N ARG A 65 8.22 -12.64 9.43
CA ARG A 65 8.87 -13.61 10.32
C ARG A 65 7.94 -14.76 10.71
N HIS A 66 7.44 -15.49 9.71
CA HIS A 66 6.52 -16.63 9.90
C HIS A 66 5.28 -16.28 10.73
N GLY A 67 4.77 -15.05 10.58
CA GLY A 67 3.59 -14.62 11.32
C GLY A 67 3.85 -14.00 12.69
N ALA A 68 5.12 -13.94 13.13
CA ALA A 68 5.48 -13.44 14.46
C ALA A 68 5.37 -11.90 14.59
N LEU A 69 5.56 -11.17 13.48
CA LEU A 69 5.56 -9.71 13.49
C LEU A 69 4.56 -9.16 12.49
N SER A 70 3.86 -8.09 12.84
CA SER A 70 3.12 -7.30 11.86
C SER A 70 4.03 -6.24 11.24
N CYS A 71 3.96 -6.12 9.93
CA CYS A 71 4.71 -5.16 9.14
C CYS A 71 3.76 -4.27 8.35
N LEU A 72 4.14 -3.01 8.21
CA LEU A 72 3.56 -2.06 7.28
C LEU A 72 4.64 -1.65 6.27
N CYS A 73 4.41 -1.96 5.01
CA CYS A 73 5.25 -1.51 3.90
C CYS A 73 4.63 -0.27 3.25
N VAL A 74 5.44 0.79 3.12
CA VAL A 74 5.03 2.08 2.55
C VAL A 74 5.82 2.34 1.28
N ALA A 75 5.12 2.48 0.16
CA ALA A 75 5.71 2.80 -1.12
C ALA A 75 5.94 4.31 -1.27
N MET A 76 7.17 4.68 -1.55
CA MET A 76 7.63 6.05 -1.74
C MET A 76 8.46 6.17 -3.02
N LYS A 77 7.80 6.47 -4.15
CA LYS A 77 8.46 6.54 -5.47
C LYS A 77 9.22 5.24 -5.78
N ARG A 78 10.55 5.30 -5.77
CA ARG A 78 11.48 4.20 -6.07
C ARG A 78 11.98 3.51 -4.80
N GLN A 79 11.24 3.60 -3.71
CA GLN A 79 11.64 3.07 -2.41
C GLN A 79 10.44 2.44 -1.70
N VAL A 80 10.72 1.43 -0.89
CA VAL A 80 9.75 0.83 0.04
C VAL A 80 10.32 0.88 1.44
N LEU A 81 9.60 1.55 2.34
CA LEU A 81 9.93 1.62 3.76
C LEU A 81 9.12 0.55 4.50
N CYS A 82 9.79 -0.35 5.22
CA CYS A 82 9.15 -1.37 6.02
C CYS A 82 9.20 -0.99 7.50
N TYR A 83 8.02 -0.88 8.11
CA TYR A 83 7.83 -0.58 9.50
C TYR A 83 7.32 -1.82 10.23
N GLU A 84 7.99 -2.18 11.31
CA GLU A 84 7.46 -3.11 12.29
C GLU A 84 6.45 -2.37 13.17
N LEU A 85 5.29 -2.97 13.40
CA LEU A 85 4.23 -2.38 14.22
C LEU A 85 4.23 -3.00 15.61
N PHE A 86 3.91 -2.17 16.62
CA PHE A 86 3.81 -2.61 18.00
C PHE A 86 2.52 -2.12 18.66
N GLN A 87 2.07 -2.89 19.65
CA GLN A 87 0.93 -2.52 20.50
C GLN A 87 1.29 -1.47 21.58
N SER A 88 2.59 -1.17 21.77
CA SER A 88 3.12 -0.27 22.80
C SER A 88 3.14 1.21 22.39
N LYS A 89 3.60 2.10 23.28
CA LYS A 89 3.69 3.57 23.08
C LYS A 89 4.47 3.94 21.80
N THR A 90 5.48 3.17 21.44
CA THR A 90 6.17 3.28 20.14
C THR A 90 5.46 2.38 19.13
N ARG A 91 4.40 2.89 18.48
CA ARG A 91 3.56 2.08 17.59
C ARG A 91 4.25 1.50 16.36
N HIS A 92 5.42 2.01 16.02
CA HIS A 92 6.14 1.62 14.82
C HIS A 92 7.66 1.76 14.98
N ARG A 93 8.41 0.95 14.25
CA ARG A 93 9.86 1.07 14.07
C ARG A 93 10.22 0.77 12.61
N LYS A 94 10.93 1.68 11.95
CA LYS A 94 11.51 1.40 10.62
C LYS A 94 12.63 0.38 10.79
N PHE A 95 12.54 -0.76 10.11
CA PHE A 95 13.58 -1.80 10.19
C PHE A 95 14.24 -2.09 8.84
N LYS A 96 13.57 -1.76 7.73
CA LYS A 96 14.12 -1.98 6.39
C LYS A 96 13.71 -0.87 5.44
N GLU A 97 14.62 -0.54 4.55
CA GLU A 97 14.38 0.29 3.38
C GLU A 97 14.89 -0.47 2.15
N ILE A 98 14.05 -0.57 1.13
CA ILE A 98 14.32 -1.32 -0.10
C ILE A 98 14.24 -0.33 -1.25
N GLN A 99 15.33 -0.22 -2.02
CA GLN A 99 15.31 0.53 -3.28
C GLN A 99 14.71 -0.36 -4.37
N VAL A 100 13.85 0.21 -5.21
CA VAL A 100 13.26 -0.48 -6.34
C VAL A 100 13.60 0.26 -7.65
N PRO A 101 13.75 -0.47 -8.77
CA PRO A 101 14.20 0.12 -10.03
C PRO A 101 13.18 1.12 -10.60
N CYS A 102 11.89 0.97 -10.29
CA CYS A 102 10.80 1.76 -10.85
C CYS A 102 9.88 2.34 -9.76
N ASN A 103 8.92 3.17 -10.16
CA ASN A 103 7.91 3.68 -9.23
C ASN A 103 6.94 2.56 -8.83
N VAL A 104 6.80 2.35 -7.52
CA VAL A 104 5.90 1.33 -6.98
C VAL A 104 4.44 1.74 -7.16
N GLN A 105 3.72 1.02 -8.02
CA GLN A 105 2.28 1.21 -8.24
C GLN A 105 1.42 0.38 -7.27
N TRP A 106 1.88 -0.82 -6.93
CA TRP A 106 1.21 -1.75 -6.03
C TRP A 106 2.26 -2.64 -5.34
N MET A 107 1.90 -3.22 -4.20
CA MET A 107 2.71 -4.21 -3.47
C MET A 107 1.78 -5.14 -2.70
N ALA A 108 2.25 -6.34 -2.40
CA ALA A 108 1.63 -7.22 -1.42
C ALA A 108 2.67 -7.97 -0.60
N ILE A 109 2.27 -8.34 0.62
CA ILE A 109 3.00 -9.26 1.47
C ILE A 109 2.32 -10.63 1.36
N PHE A 110 3.05 -11.63 0.87
CA PHE A 110 2.55 -12.99 0.72
C PHE A 110 2.82 -13.84 1.98
N LYS A 111 2.09 -14.95 2.09
CA LYS A 111 2.33 -15.96 3.14
C LYS A 111 3.74 -16.53 2.94
N GLY A 112 4.64 -16.32 3.90
CA GLY A 112 6.05 -16.70 3.80
C GLY A 112 7.03 -15.52 3.84
N ASP A 113 6.58 -14.33 4.25
CA ASP A 113 7.40 -13.12 4.46
C ASP A 113 7.94 -12.47 3.17
N GLU A 114 7.41 -12.89 2.02
CA GLU A 114 7.82 -12.36 0.72
C GLU A 114 7.04 -11.08 0.41
N LEU A 115 7.75 -9.95 0.38
CA LEU A 115 7.23 -8.70 -0.15
C LEU A 115 7.41 -8.71 -1.66
N VAL A 116 6.30 -8.82 -2.38
CA VAL A 116 6.31 -8.72 -3.83
C VAL A 116 5.99 -7.28 -4.20
N VAL A 117 6.99 -6.64 -4.80
CA VAL A 117 6.81 -5.44 -5.60
C VAL A 117 6.84 -5.91 -7.04
N PRO A 118 5.72 -5.90 -7.79
CA PRO A 118 5.76 -6.25 -9.19
C PRO A 118 6.74 -5.30 -9.87
N GLU A 119 7.82 -5.86 -10.40
CA GLU A 119 8.63 -5.14 -11.37
C GLU A 119 7.67 -4.77 -12.50
N THR A 120 7.56 -3.49 -12.82
CA THR A 120 6.99 -3.11 -14.12
C THR A 120 8.03 -3.48 -15.18
N SER A 121 8.29 -4.78 -15.35
CA SER A 121 9.07 -5.33 -16.45
C SER A 121 8.20 -5.24 -17.69
N ASP A 122 8.10 -4.05 -18.28
CA ASP A 122 7.42 -3.77 -19.57
C ASP A 122 5.95 -4.23 -19.73
N ASN A 123 5.34 -4.91 -18.75
CA ASN A 123 3.97 -5.42 -18.82
C ASN A 123 2.92 -4.31 -18.67
N SER A 124 3.37 -3.08 -18.39
CA SER A 124 2.62 -1.85 -18.62
C SER A 124 2.21 -1.65 -20.09
N ARG A 125 2.79 -2.42 -21.04
CA ARG A 125 2.35 -2.43 -22.46
C ARG A 125 1.00 -3.08 -22.69
N LYS A 126 0.42 -3.82 -21.73
CA LYS A 126 -0.96 -4.33 -21.83
C LYS A 126 -1.96 -3.20 -21.58
N GLN A 127 -1.98 -2.25 -22.52
CA GLN A 127 -2.91 -1.13 -22.53
C GLN A 127 -4.33 -1.69 -22.66
N MET A 128 -5.16 -1.41 -21.67
CA MET A 128 -6.59 -1.73 -21.73
C MET A 128 -7.26 -0.74 -22.69
N VAL A 129 -7.67 -1.24 -23.86
CA VAL A 129 -8.29 -0.44 -24.91
C VAL A 129 -9.79 -0.68 -24.89
N ARG A 130 -10.56 0.39 -25.02
CA ARG A 130 -12.02 0.31 -25.17
C ARG A 130 -12.35 -0.10 -26.60
N ASN A 131 -13.27 -1.05 -26.77
CA ASN A 131 -13.72 -1.45 -28.09
C ASN A 131 -14.52 -0.31 -28.75
N ILE A 132 -14.15 0.06 -29.98
CA ILE A 132 -14.76 1.18 -30.73
C ILE A 132 -16.26 0.95 -30.96
N ASN A 133 -16.67 -0.31 -31.19
CA ASN A 133 -18.05 -0.66 -31.51
C ASN A 133 -18.89 -1.02 -30.28
N ASN A 134 -18.25 -1.29 -29.14
CA ASN A 134 -18.96 -1.59 -27.90
C ASN A 134 -18.25 -0.95 -26.70
N LYS A 135 -18.78 0.19 -26.29
CA LYS A 135 -18.32 1.00 -25.17
C LYS A 135 -18.31 0.29 -23.81
N ARG A 136 -18.92 -0.90 -23.67
CA ARG A 136 -18.87 -1.71 -22.44
C ARG A 136 -17.81 -2.82 -22.49
N ARG A 137 -17.11 -2.99 -23.61
CA ARG A 137 -16.16 -4.07 -23.83
C ARG A 137 -14.73 -3.52 -23.86
N TYR A 138 -13.87 -4.06 -23.01
CA TYR A 138 -12.46 -3.70 -22.89
C TYR A 138 -11.59 -4.91 -23.25
N SER A 139 -10.47 -4.66 -23.91
CA SER A 139 -9.50 -5.69 -24.28
C SER A 139 -8.08 -5.23 -23.98
N PHE A 140 -7.24 -6.15 -23.53
CA PHE A 140 -5.82 -5.87 -23.33
C PHE A 140 -5.10 -5.93 -24.68
N ARG A 141 -4.36 -4.86 -25.02
CA ARG A 141 -3.48 -4.85 -26.19
C ARG A 141 -2.26 -5.70 -25.88
N VAL A 142 -2.13 -6.83 -26.58
CA VAL A 142 -0.95 -7.70 -26.49
C VAL A 142 0.24 -7.01 -27.19
N PRO A 143 1.40 -6.86 -26.53
CA PRO A 143 2.60 -6.27 -27.14
C PRO A 143 3.06 -7.08 -28.36
N GLU A 144 3.67 -6.43 -29.34
CA GLU A 144 4.08 -7.05 -30.60
C GLU A 144 5.14 -8.14 -30.43
N GLU A 145 5.99 -8.01 -29.40
CA GLU A 145 6.98 -9.01 -29.00
C GLU A 145 6.34 -10.35 -28.58
N GLU A 146 5.20 -10.33 -27.87
CA GLU A 146 4.45 -11.55 -27.49
C GLU A 146 3.76 -12.20 -28.71
N ARG A 147 3.50 -11.46 -29.80
CA ARG A 147 2.91 -12.01 -31.03
C ARG A 147 3.91 -12.82 -31.87
N MET A 148 5.18 -12.48 -31.81
CA MET A 148 6.23 -13.16 -32.59
C MET A 148 6.62 -14.53 -32.00
N GLN A 149 6.38 -14.76 -30.71
CA GLN A 149 6.65 -16.04 -30.04
C GLN A 149 5.54 -17.10 -30.20
N GLN A 150 4.43 -16.76 -30.86
CA GLN A 150 3.32 -17.70 -31.13
C GLN A 150 3.33 -18.27 -32.56
N ARG A 151 4.47 -18.22 -33.26
CA ARG A 151 4.65 -18.83 -34.58
C ARG A 151 5.61 -20.01 -34.52
#